data_AF-S1NZD2-F1
#
_entry.id   AF-S1NZD2-F1
#
_cell.length_a   1.000
_cell.length_b   1.000
_cell.length_c   1.000
_cell.angle_alpha   90.00
_cell.angle_beta   90.00
_cell.angle_gamma   90.00
#
_symmetry.space_group_name_H-M   'P 1'
#
loop_
_entity.id
_entity.type
_entity.pdbx_description
1 polymer ?
#
loop_
_entity_poly.entity_id
_entity_poly.type
_entity_poly.pdbx_seq_one_letter_code
_entity_poly.pdbx_strand_id
1 'polypeptide(L)'
;MLISGDAVSCGCLRHDPSMKRNEARKAQKVNGVELFRFENDKAMPFNSTGVRGVSKYQLKNGTAKYEAKIVINGTTYRKKGFDTIEDAKNYRKQLEELYLPKKSQK
;
A
#
# COMPACT_ATOMS: atom_id res chain seq x y z
N MET A 1 32.89 28.20 33.91
CA MET A 1 33.00 27.64 32.55
C MET A 1 32.17 26.36 32.53
N LEU A 2 30.99 26.39 31.91
CA LEU A 2 30.14 25.20 31.75
C LEU A 2 30.69 24.40 30.56
N ILE A 3 31.28 23.27 30.88
CA ILE A 3 31.67 22.22 29.94
C ILE A 3 30.38 21.68 29.32
N SER A 4 30.15 21.98 28.04
CA SER A 4 29.02 21.45 27.27
C SER A 4 29.18 19.93 27.12
N GLY A 5 28.74 19.19 28.14
CA GLY A 5 28.61 17.74 28.09
C GLY A 5 27.36 17.41 27.29
N ASP A 6 27.56 16.87 26.09
CA ASP A 6 26.47 16.36 25.25
C ASP A 6 25.80 15.19 25.99
N ALA A 7 24.70 15.48 26.67
CA ALA A 7 23.94 14.49 27.43
C ALA A 7 23.13 13.63 26.45
N VAL A 8 23.78 12.63 25.86
CA VAL A 8 23.12 11.64 25.00
C VAL A 8 22.23 10.77 25.89
N SER A 9 20.93 11.07 25.91
CA SER A 9 19.96 10.22 26.60
C SER A 9 20.01 8.79 26.03
N CYS A 10 19.79 7.78 26.88
CA CYS A 10 19.79 6.35 26.50
C CYS A 10 18.85 6.03 25.31
N GLY A 11 17.89 6.90 25.00
CA GLY A 11 16.99 6.79 23.84
C GLY A 11 17.60 7.22 22.49
N CYS A 12 18.64 8.07 22.48
CA CYS A 12 19.27 8.59 21.26
C CYS A 12 20.18 7.57 20.56
N LEU A 13 20.70 6.58 21.30
CA LEU A 13 21.55 5.49 20.78
C LEU A 13 20.75 4.30 20.26
N ARG A 14 19.41 4.37 20.26
CA ARG A 14 18.60 3.33 19.62
C ARG A 14 18.86 3.34 18.12
N HIS A 15 19.76 2.46 17.69
CA HIS A 15 19.97 2.10 16.30
C HIS A 15 18.62 1.68 15.73
N ASP A 16 17.98 2.57 14.98
CA ASP A 16 16.57 2.44 14.64
C ASP A 16 16.37 1.19 13.76
N PRO A 17 15.76 0.11 14.29
CA PRO A 17 15.61 -1.14 13.54
C PRO A 17 14.72 -0.97 12.30
N SER A 18 14.05 0.17 12.16
CA SER A 18 13.29 0.55 10.97
C SER A 18 14.17 0.73 9.73
N MET A 19 15.43 1.18 9.88
CA MET A 19 16.37 1.40 8.77
C MET A 19 16.70 0.09 8.06
N LYS A 20 17.18 -0.93 8.79
CA LYS A 20 17.50 -2.26 8.25
C LYS A 20 16.27 -2.94 7.61
N ARG A 21 15.10 -2.76 8.21
CA ARG A 21 13.83 -3.32 7.69
C ARG A 21 13.41 -2.62 6.38
N ASN A 22 13.71 -1.33 6.22
CA ASN A 22 13.46 -0.59 4.98
C ASN A 22 14.40 -1.00 3.84
N GLU A 23 15.66 -1.29 4.12
CA GLU A 23 16.62 -1.79 3.13
C GLU A 23 16.21 -3.18 2.60
N ALA A 24 15.86 -4.10 3.49
CA ALA A 24 15.34 -5.42 3.12
C ALA A 24 14.05 -5.33 2.27
N ARG A 25 13.20 -4.32 2.49
CA ARG A 25 12.02 -4.04 1.66
C ARG A 25 12.39 -3.48 0.29
N LYS A 26 13.43 -2.63 0.20
CA LYS A 26 13.92 -2.10 -1.08
C LYS A 26 14.49 -3.22 -1.97
N ALA A 27 15.20 -4.18 -1.38
CA ALA A 27 15.77 -5.32 -2.11
C ALA A 27 14.72 -6.25 -2.74
N GLN A 28 13.50 -6.29 -2.20
CA GLN A 28 12.39 -7.12 -2.71
C GLN A 28 11.53 -6.42 -3.79
N LYS A 29 11.96 -5.26 -4.28
CA LYS A 29 11.25 -4.53 -5.34
C LYS A 29 11.70 -5.03 -6.70
N VAL A 30 10.75 -5.38 -7.56
CA VAL A 30 11.00 -5.65 -8.98
C VAL A 30 10.51 -4.44 -9.77
N ASN A 31 11.39 -3.77 -10.51
CA ASN A 31 11.10 -2.51 -11.21
C ASN A 31 10.45 -1.43 -10.31
N GLY A 32 10.86 -1.37 -9.03
CA GLY A 32 10.30 -0.45 -8.04
C GLY A 32 8.92 -0.84 -7.49
N VAL A 33 8.34 -1.95 -7.98
CA VAL A 33 7.08 -2.51 -7.49
C VAL A 33 7.34 -3.55 -6.39
N GLU A 34 6.67 -3.39 -5.25
CA GLU A 34 6.71 -4.31 -4.12
C GLU A 34 5.75 -5.50 -4.37
N LEU A 35 6.18 -6.50 -5.14
CA LEU A 35 5.36 -7.66 -5.54
C LEU A 35 4.72 -8.38 -4.34
N PHE A 36 5.40 -8.46 -3.20
CA PHE A 36 4.88 -9.06 -1.96
C PHE A 36 3.59 -8.43 -1.46
N ARG A 37 3.28 -7.19 -1.85
CA ARG A 37 2.01 -6.54 -1.53
C ARG A 37 0.87 -7.10 -2.36
N PHE A 38 1.14 -7.69 -3.52
CA PHE A 38 0.14 -8.22 -4.44
C PHE A 38 0.00 -9.74 -4.34
N GLU A 39 0.97 -10.43 -3.73
CA GLU A 39 0.92 -11.89 -3.50
C GLU A 39 -0.20 -12.33 -2.53
N ASN A 40 -0.79 -11.42 -1.76
CA ASN A 40 -1.84 -11.74 -0.80
C ASN A 40 -3.12 -10.97 -1.09
N ASP A 41 -4.14 -11.66 -1.57
CA ASP A 41 -5.45 -11.08 -1.87
C ASP A 41 -6.30 -10.76 -0.64
N LYS A 42 -5.84 -11.13 0.56
CA LYS A 42 -6.58 -10.88 1.80
C LYS A 42 -6.81 -9.39 2.01
N ALA A 43 -8.08 -9.03 2.21
CA ALA A 43 -8.45 -7.70 2.67
C ALA A 43 -8.00 -7.48 4.13
N MET A 44 -7.71 -6.22 4.47
CA MET A 44 -7.51 -5.85 5.87
C MET A 44 -8.79 -6.07 6.67
N PRO A 45 -8.69 -6.44 7.97
CA PRO A 45 -9.85 -6.72 8.82
C PRO A 45 -10.80 -5.52 8.98
N PHE A 46 -10.27 -4.30 8.89
CA PHE A 46 -11.06 -3.06 8.95
C PHE A 46 -11.70 -2.66 7.61
N ASN A 47 -11.54 -3.47 6.57
CA ASN A 47 -12.11 -3.16 5.26
C ASN A 47 -13.58 -3.60 5.18
N SER A 48 -14.48 -2.63 5.05
CA SER A 48 -15.92 -2.87 4.98
C SER A 48 -16.38 -3.69 3.76
N THR A 49 -15.56 -3.79 2.71
CA THR A 49 -15.94 -4.48 1.46
C THR A 49 -15.43 -5.92 1.37
N GLY A 50 -14.49 -6.31 2.23
CA GLY A 50 -13.80 -7.60 2.12
C GLY A 50 -12.89 -7.74 0.89
N VAL A 51 -12.75 -6.70 0.06
CA VAL A 51 -11.91 -6.71 -1.15
C VAL A 51 -10.76 -5.73 -0.98
N ARG A 52 -9.53 -6.24 -0.97
CA ARG A 52 -8.32 -5.42 -0.79
C ARG A 52 -8.27 -4.26 -1.80
N GLY A 53 -7.96 -3.06 -1.31
CA GLY A 53 -7.87 -1.86 -2.16
C GLY A 53 -9.21 -1.33 -2.68
N VAL A 54 -10.34 -1.93 -2.28
CA VAL A 54 -11.68 -1.43 -2.61
C VAL A 54 -12.34 -0.92 -1.33
N SER A 55 -12.81 0.33 -1.37
CA SER A 55 -13.50 0.96 -0.25
C SER A 55 -14.91 1.36 -0.67
N LYS A 56 -15.86 1.23 0.27
CA LYS A 56 -17.23 1.73 0.11
C LYS A 56 -17.30 3.14 0.69
N TYR A 57 -17.93 4.06 -0.03
CA TYR A 57 -18.23 5.40 0.47
C TYR A 57 -19.69 5.74 0.19
N GLN A 58 -20.29 6.56 1.04
CA GLN A 58 -21.66 7.04 0.87
C GLN A 58 -21.63 8.46 0.33
N LEU A 59 -22.46 8.73 -0.68
CA LEU A 59 -22.69 10.09 -1.16
C LEU A 59 -23.69 10.80 -0.23
N LYS A 60 -23.73 12.13 -0.34
CA LYS A 60 -24.66 12.99 0.43
C LYS A 60 -26.14 12.64 0.20
N ASN A 61 -26.46 12.01 -0.93
CA ASN A 61 -27.80 11.56 -1.28
C ASN A 61 -28.15 10.15 -0.71
N GLY A 62 -27.28 9.56 0.10
CA GLY A 62 -27.47 8.23 0.70
C GLY A 62 -27.06 7.06 -0.20
N THR A 63 -26.69 7.29 -1.46
CA THR A 63 -26.25 6.23 -2.37
C THR A 63 -24.86 5.72 -1.97
N ALA A 64 -24.74 4.40 -1.83
CA ALA A 64 -23.44 3.76 -1.66
C ALA A 64 -22.74 3.62 -3.01
N LYS A 65 -21.48 4.05 -3.07
CA LYS A 65 -20.58 3.84 -4.21
C LYS A 65 -19.29 3.20 -3.74
N TYR A 66 -18.57 2.64 -4.69
CA TYR A 66 -17.29 1.98 -4.44
C TYR A 66 -16.16 2.77 -5.11
N GLU A 67 -15.00 2.78 -4.47
CA GLU A 67 -13.74 3.23 -5.05
C GLU A 67 -12.71 2.12 -5.05
N ALA A 68 -11.93 2.03 -6.12
CA ALA A 68 -10.77 1.17 -6.22
C ALA A 68 -9.51 2.03 -6.17
N LYS A 69 -8.57 1.65 -5.31
CA LYS A 69 -7.27 2.31 -5.14
C LYS A 69 -6.15 1.27 -5.12
N ILE A 70 -5.14 1.50 -5.93
CA ILE A 70 -3.93 0.69 -6.01
C ILE A 70 -2.70 1.59 -6.11
N VAL A 71 -1.61 1.19 -5.48
CA VAL A 71 -0.35 1.95 -5.50
C VAL A 71 0.71 1.06 -6.14
N ILE A 72 1.20 1.47 -7.30
CA ILE A 72 2.15 0.70 -8.12
C ILE A 72 3.36 1.59 -8.37
N ASN A 73 4.54 1.12 -7.97
CA ASN A 73 5.81 1.87 -8.08
C ASN A 73 5.71 3.32 -7.54
N GLY A 74 5.07 3.52 -6.39
CA GLY A 74 4.85 4.84 -5.79
C GLY A 74 3.76 5.69 -6.47
N THR A 75 3.24 5.28 -7.63
CA THR A 75 2.13 5.96 -8.31
C THR A 75 0.80 5.42 -7.79
N THR A 76 -0.09 6.34 -7.36
CA THR A 76 -1.42 5.97 -6.87
C THR A 76 -2.44 6.05 -8.00
N TYR A 77 -2.96 4.92 -8.41
CA TYR A 77 -4.09 4.82 -9.32
C TYR A 77 -5.38 4.68 -8.50
N ARG A 78 -6.32 5.60 -8.69
CA ARG A 78 -7.61 5.59 -8.00
C ARG A 78 -8.73 5.90 -8.96
N LYS A 79 -9.84 5.17 -8.85
CA LYS A 79 -11.07 5.44 -9.58
C LYS A 79 -12.25 5.32 -8.62
N LYS A 80 -13.14 6.31 -8.67
CA LYS A 80 -14.33 6.42 -7.83
C LYS A 80 -15.59 6.29 -8.70
N GLY A 81 -16.72 6.01 -8.05
CA GLY A 81 -18.03 6.04 -8.69
C GLY A 81 -18.55 4.70 -9.18
N PHE A 82 -17.92 3.60 -8.77
CA PHE A 82 -18.39 2.26 -9.12
C PHE A 82 -19.71 1.95 -8.39
N ASP A 83 -20.66 1.36 -9.13
CA ASP A 83 -21.95 0.93 -8.59
C ASP A 83 -21.85 -0.40 -7.86
N THR A 84 -20.92 -1.28 -8.27
CA THR A 84 -20.74 -2.61 -7.70
C THR A 84 -19.32 -2.83 -7.21
N ILE A 85 -19.18 -3.73 -6.22
CA ILE A 85 -17.87 -4.18 -5.72
C ILE A 85 -17.11 -4.93 -6.82
N GLU A 86 -17.83 -5.67 -7.67
CA GLU A 86 -17.24 -6.44 -8.76
C GLU A 86 -16.59 -5.56 -9.82
N ASP A 87 -17.20 -4.43 -10.18
CA ASP A 87 -16.61 -3.50 -11.15
C ASP A 87 -15.31 -2.88 -10.60
N ALA A 88 -15.34 -2.48 -9.32
CA ALA A 88 -14.16 -1.97 -8.62
C ALA A 88 -13.05 -3.02 -8.51
N LYS A 89 -13.41 -4.29 -8.26
CA LYS A 89 -12.48 -5.42 -8.22
C LYS A 89 -11.88 -5.70 -9.61
N ASN A 90 -12.68 -5.66 -10.65
CA ASN A 90 -12.24 -5.91 -12.02
C ASN A 90 -11.29 -4.81 -12.49
N TYR A 91 -11.62 -3.55 -12.24
CA TYR A 91 -10.74 -2.41 -12.53
C TYR A 91 -9.38 -2.55 -11.82
N ARG A 92 -9.36 -3.01 -10.57
CA ARG A 92 -8.11 -3.28 -9.85
C ARG A 92 -7.29 -4.38 -10.56
N LYS A 93 -7.93 -5.49 -10.93
CA LYS A 93 -7.27 -6.62 -11.61
C LYS A 93 -6.66 -6.18 -12.95
N GLN A 94 -7.35 -5.34 -13.70
CA GLN A 94 -6.83 -4.75 -14.94
C GLN A 94 -5.58 -3.91 -14.70
N LEU A 95 -5.55 -3.08 -13.65
CA LEU A 95 -4.36 -2.29 -13.29
C LEU A 95 -3.20 -3.18 -12.84
N GLU A 96 -3.51 -4.27 -12.13
CA GLU A 96 -2.53 -5.29 -11.77
C GLU A 96 -1.90 -5.89 -13.03
N GLU A 97 -2.70 -6.33 -14.00
CA GLU A 97 -2.18 -6.91 -15.25
C GLU A 97 -1.42 -5.91 -16.13
N LEU A 98 -1.81 -4.63 -16.12
CA LEU A 98 -1.20 -3.60 -16.96
C LEU A 98 0.15 -3.11 -16.41
N TYR A 99 0.29 -3.01 -15.10
CA TYR A 99 1.44 -2.35 -14.46
C TYR A 99 2.30 -3.28 -13.60
N LEU A 100 1.84 -4.48 -13.22
CA LEU A 100 2.72 -5.44 -12.54
C LEU A 100 3.72 -6.00 -13.55
N PRO A 101 5.03 -5.95 -13.25
CA PRO A 101 5.99 -6.68 -14.05
C PRO A 101 5.64 -8.17 -13.95
N LYS A 102 5.31 -8.80 -15.08
CA LYS A 102 5.20 -10.26 -15.16
C LYS A 102 6.54 -10.80 -14.67
N LYS A 103 6.54 -11.65 -13.63
CA LYS A 103 7.73 -12.45 -13.33
C LYS A 103 7.98 -13.26 -14.60
N SER A 104 8.93 -12.84 -15.43
CA SER A 104 9.54 -13.75 -16.39
C SER A 104 10.15 -14.84 -15.54
N GLN A 105 9.45 -15.97 -15.50
CA GLN A 105 9.88 -17.19 -14.85
C GLN A 105 11.22 -17.53 -15.52
N LYS A 106 12.31 -17.32 -14.80
CA LYS A 106 13.66 -17.68 -15.23
C LYS A 106 14.05 -18.95 -14.51
#